data_AF-A0A379FWS4-F1
#
_entry.id   AF-A0A379FWS4-F1
#
_cell.length_a   1.000
_cell.length_b   1.000
_cell.length_c   1.000
_cell.angle_alpha   90.00
_cell.angle_beta   90.00
_cell.angle_gamma   90.00
#
_symmetry.space_group_name_H-M   'P 1'
#
loop_
_entity.id
_entity.type
_entity.pdbx_description
1 polymer ?
#
loop_
_entity_poly.entity_id
_entity_poly.type
_entity_poly.pdbx_seq_one_letter_code
_entity_poly.pdbx_strand_id
1 'polypeptide(L)'
;MEDILYYRKDVLLHNRQSVFEKNQSSIADITRFNISDFLKYIDISYEELTVNDDEPAIIGEKVYHIYLCRRVTINKKTYNELARLVVNADGIKRLEVLQSLDLLTTDEGIEISP
;
A
#
# COMPACT_ATOMS: atom_id res chain seq x y z
N MET A 1 -3.34 8.46 -16.26
CA MET A 1 -1.98 7.89 -16.18
C MET A 1 -1.70 7.72 -14.70
N GLU A 2 -1.42 6.50 -14.25
CA GLU A 2 -1.09 6.22 -12.85
C GLU A 2 0.40 6.50 -12.63
N ASP A 3 0.72 7.18 -11.53
CA ASP A 3 2.11 7.43 -11.15
C ASP A 3 2.61 6.25 -10.30
N ILE A 4 3.65 5.55 -10.79
CA ILE A 4 4.16 4.32 -10.16
C ILE A 4 5.50 4.58 -9.48
N LEU A 5 5.58 4.29 -8.18
CA LEU A 5 6.84 4.22 -7.44
C LEU A 5 7.24 2.75 -7.22
N TYR A 6 8.31 2.30 -7.88
CA TYR A 6 8.86 0.96 -7.67
C TYR A 6 9.96 0.97 -6.61
N TYR A 7 9.79 0.18 -5.55
CA TYR A 7 10.79 -0.05 -4.51
C TYR A 7 11.12 -1.54 -4.41
N ARG A 8 12.42 -1.87 -4.44
CA ARG A 8 12.93 -3.23 -4.24
C ARG A 8 14.00 -3.23 -3.16
N LYS A 9 13.90 -4.19 -2.23
CA LYS A 9 14.87 -4.42 -1.16
C LYS A 9 15.17 -5.91 -1.07
N ASP A 10 16.41 -6.29 -1.29
CA ASP A 10 16.89 -7.66 -1.09
C ASP A 10 17.53 -7.75 0.32
N VAL A 11 17.03 -8.66 1.16
CA VAL A 11 17.52 -8.85 2.54
C VAL A 11 17.96 -10.30 2.72
N LEU A 12 19.23 -10.50 3.08
CA LEU A 12 19.75 -11.81 3.47
C LEU A 12 19.77 -11.91 5.00
N LEU A 13 18.99 -12.84 5.54
CA LEU A 13 18.97 -13.12 6.97
C LEU A 13 19.82 -14.35 7.28
N HIS A 14 20.87 -14.16 8.08
CA HIS A 14 21.63 -15.27 8.63
C HIS A 14 21.00 -15.71 9.94
N ASN A 15 20.39 -16.89 9.96
CA ASN A 15 19.85 -17.47 11.18
C ASN A 15 21.00 -17.87 12.12
N ARG A 16 21.26 -17.05 13.14
CA ARG A 16 22.04 -17.47 14.31
C ARG A 16 21.05 -17.97 15.35
N GLN A 17 20.87 -19.29 15.45
CA GLN A 17 19.92 -19.96 16.36
C GLN A 17 19.96 -19.38 17.79
N SER A 18 21.16 -19.08 18.30
CA SER A 18 21.35 -18.54 19.66
C SER A 18 20.70 -17.18 19.91
N VAL A 19 20.42 -16.38 18.87
CA VAL A 19 19.84 -15.03 18.98
C VAL A 19 18.30 -15.08 18.95
N PHE A 20 17.72 -15.99 18.18
CA PHE A 20 16.26 -16.10 18.02
C PHE A 20 15.60 -16.99 19.08
N GLU A 21 16.27 -18.04 19.56
CA GLU A 21 15.70 -18.97 20.55
C GLU A 21 15.49 -18.35 21.92
N LYS A 22 16.32 -17.37 22.31
CA LYS A 22 16.22 -16.73 23.63
C LYS A 22 15.22 -15.57 23.70
N ASN A 23 14.92 -14.93 22.57
CA ASN A 23 14.23 -13.63 22.59
C ASN A 23 12.86 -13.61 21.91
N GLN A 24 12.38 -14.73 21.33
CA GLN A 24 11.16 -14.74 20.49
C GLN A 24 11.08 -13.54 19.54
N SER A 25 12.23 -13.05 19.09
CA SER A 25 12.31 -11.74 18.45
C SER A 25 11.80 -11.85 17.03
N SER A 26 10.63 -11.26 16.79
CA SER A 26 10.12 -11.03 15.44
C SER A 26 11.02 -10.01 14.73
N ILE A 27 11.23 -10.22 13.42
CA ILE A 27 11.93 -9.23 12.60
C ILE A 27 10.86 -8.27 12.08
N ALA A 28 10.94 -7.01 12.51
CA ALA A 28 10.14 -5.93 11.95
C ALA A 28 10.86 -5.36 10.71
N ASP A 29 10.26 -5.53 9.54
CA ASP A 29 10.70 -4.88 8.31
C ASP A 29 9.92 -3.57 8.12
N ILE A 30 10.62 -2.43 8.17
CA ILE A 30 10.02 -1.10 8.02
C ILE A 30 10.43 -0.52 6.67
N THR A 31 9.45 -0.29 5.81
CA THR A 31 9.62 0.44 4.55
C THR A 31 9.16 1.89 4.72
N ARG A 32 9.97 2.84 4.26
CA ARG A 32 9.66 4.27 4.26
C ARG A 32 9.79 4.80 2.85
N PHE A 33 8.79 5.55 2.40
CA PHE A 33 8.78 6.17 1.08
C PHE A 33 8.21 7.59 1.21
N ASN A 34 8.76 8.53 0.43
CA ASN A 34 8.25 9.89 0.36
C ASN A 34 7.17 9.95 -0.73
N ILE A 35 5.95 10.27 -0.34
CA ILE A 35 4.81 10.40 -1.27
C ILE A 35 4.54 11.84 -1.69
N SER A 36 5.30 12.82 -1.20
CA SER A 36 5.00 14.25 -1.40
C SER A 36 4.84 14.62 -2.88
N ASP A 37 5.62 14.00 -3.77
CA ASP A 37 5.57 14.26 -5.22
C ASP A 37 4.24 13.82 -5.88
N PHE A 38 3.50 12.89 -5.25
CA PHE A 38 2.19 12.40 -5.71
C PHE A 38 1.03 13.18 -5.06
N LEU A 39 1.30 13.96 -4.01
CA LEU A 39 0.31 14.69 -3.21
C LEU A 39 0.20 16.17 -3.61
N LYS A 40 0.53 16.52 -4.85
CA LYS A 40 0.64 17.93 -5.32
C LYS A 40 -0.63 18.77 -5.15
N TYR A 41 -1.80 18.14 -4.98
CA TYR A 41 -3.09 18.83 -4.82
C TYR A 41 -3.82 18.40 -3.55
N ILE A 42 -3.09 17.86 -2.55
CA ILE A 42 -3.69 17.37 -1.31
C ILE A 42 -4.31 18.48 -0.46
N ASP A 43 -3.87 19.73 -0.66
CA ASP A 43 -4.45 20.90 0.01
C ASP A 43 -5.90 21.19 -0.42
N ILE A 44 -6.39 20.57 -1.50
CA ILE A 44 -7.79 20.62 -1.89
C ILE A 44 -8.52 19.50 -1.14
N SER A 45 -9.15 19.83 -0.01
CA SER A 45 -9.84 18.84 0.83
C SER A 45 -11.21 18.44 0.29
N TYR A 46 -11.90 19.36 -0.39
CA TYR A 46 -13.27 19.16 -0.87
C TYR A 46 -13.46 19.77 -2.26
N GLU A 47 -14.22 19.10 -3.10
CA GLU A 47 -14.63 19.58 -4.42
C GLU A 47 -16.12 19.32 -4.65
N GLU A 48 -16.74 20.21 -5.42
CA GLU A 48 -18.13 20.04 -5.85
C GLU A 48 -18.16 18.97 -6.95
N LEU A 49 -18.90 17.90 -6.70
CA LEU A 49 -19.09 16.81 -7.65
C LEU A 49 -20.18 17.20 -8.62
N THR A 50 -19.90 17.08 -9.92
CA THR A 50 -20.93 17.19 -10.96
C THR A 50 -21.95 16.07 -10.78
N VAL A 51 -23.13 16.44 -10.29
CA VAL A 51 -24.34 15.63 -10.29
C VAL A 51 -25.25 16.09 -11.42
N ASN A 52 -26.28 15.29 -11.75
CA ASN A 52 -27.26 15.66 -12.77
C ASN A 52 -27.93 17.01 -12.42
N ASP A 53 -28.37 17.77 -13.43
CA ASP A 53 -28.89 19.14 -13.26
C ASP A 53 -30.07 19.27 -12.28
N ASP A 54 -30.79 18.19 -11.99
CA ASP A 54 -31.92 18.15 -11.06
C ASP A 54 -31.55 17.78 -9.61
N GLU A 55 -30.29 17.47 -9.34
CA GLU A 55 -29.81 17.08 -8.01
C GLU A 55 -28.99 18.20 -7.34
N PRO A 56 -29.12 18.37 -6.02
CA PRO A 56 -28.32 19.35 -5.29
C PRO A 56 -26.84 18.97 -5.36
N ALA A 57 -25.99 19.97 -5.56
CA ALA A 57 -24.55 19.83 -5.54
C ALA A 57 -24.05 19.02 -4.34
N ILE A 58 -23.27 17.96 -4.62
CA ILE A 58 -22.67 17.12 -3.60
C ILE A 58 -21.22 17.58 -3.40
N ILE A 59 -20.85 17.90 -2.16
CA ILE A 59 -19.47 18.18 -1.81
C ILE A 59 -18.77 16.86 -1.50
N GLY A 60 -17.87 16.46 -2.39
CA GLY A 60 -17.04 15.28 -2.26
C GLY A 60 -15.73 15.62 -1.56
N GLU A 61 -15.30 14.76 -0.66
CA GLU A 61 -13.94 14.83 -0.13
C GLU A 61 -12.96 14.29 -1.17
N LYS A 62 -11.88 15.04 -1.40
CA LYS A 62 -10.80 14.57 -2.26
C LYS A 62 -9.86 13.65 -1.50
N VAL A 63 -9.66 12.45 -2.02
CA VAL A 63 -8.78 11.44 -1.43
C VAL A 63 -7.81 10.90 -2.46
N TYR A 64 -6.65 10.46 -1.99
CA TYR A 64 -5.66 9.74 -2.77
C TYR A 64 -5.69 8.28 -2.38
N HIS A 65 -5.81 7.40 -3.38
CA HIS A 65 -5.69 5.96 -3.22
C HIS A 65 -4.27 5.54 -3.59
N ILE A 66 -3.51 5.09 -2.61
CA ILE A 66 -2.15 4.60 -2.80
C ILE A 66 -2.19 3.08 -2.67
N TYR A 67 -1.95 2.37 -3.77
CA TYR A 67 -1.88 0.91 -3.78
C TYR A 67 -0.45 0.46 -3.44
N LEU A 68 -0.33 -0.36 -2.39
CA LEU A 68 0.91 -0.97 -1.96
C LEU A 68 0.89 -2.45 -2.35
N CYS A 69 1.58 -2.75 -3.43
CA CYS A 69 1.83 -4.11 -3.90
C CYS A 69 3.16 -4.60 -3.31
N ARG A 70 3.10 -5.64 -2.47
CA ARG A 70 4.28 -6.21 -1.81
C ARG A 70 4.48 -7.65 -2.25
N ARG A 71 5.68 -7.93 -2.76
CA ARG A 71 6.15 -9.29 -3.03
C ARG A 71 7.25 -9.65 -2.04
N VAL A 72 7.09 -10.78 -1.34
CA VAL A 72 8.07 -11.28 -0.37
C VAL A 72 8.48 -12.70 -0.76
N THR A 73 9.80 -12.95 -0.88
CA THR A 73 10.32 -14.29 -1.14
C THR A 73 11.02 -14.83 0.10
N ILE A 74 10.52 -15.94 0.64
CA ILE A 74 11.04 -16.61 1.83
C ILE A 74 11.32 -18.06 1.48
N ASN A 75 12.55 -18.53 1.63
CA ASN A 75 12.93 -19.94 1.37
C ASN A 75 12.44 -20.47 0.01
N LYS A 76 12.62 -19.69 -1.05
CA LYS A 76 12.18 -19.98 -2.44
C LYS A 76 10.65 -20.01 -2.64
N LYS A 77 9.86 -19.66 -1.64
CA LYS A 77 8.41 -19.43 -1.77
C LYS A 77 8.15 -17.95 -1.91
N THR A 78 7.32 -17.58 -2.87
CA THR A 78 6.95 -16.18 -3.12
C THR A 78 5.54 -15.94 -2.60
N TYR A 79 5.37 -14.83 -1.93
CA TYR A 79 4.12 -14.37 -1.36
C TYR A 79 3.82 -12.99 -1.89
N ASN A 80 2.54 -12.71 -2.10
CA ASN A 80 2.05 -11.43 -2.56
C ASN A 80 1.04 -10.88 -1.57
N GLU A 81 1.06 -9.58 -1.37
CA GLU A 81 0.11 -8.82 -0.56
C GLU A 81 -0.26 -7.55 -1.34
N LEU A 82 -1.53 -7.18 -1.28
CA LEU A 82 -2.03 -5.92 -1.80
C LEU A 82 -2.75 -5.18 -0.69
N ALA A 83 -2.25 -4.00 -0.36
CA ALA A 83 -2.91 -3.08 0.56
C ALA A 83 -3.22 -1.76 -0.15
N ARG A 84 -4.21 -1.04 0.36
CA ARG A 84 -4.57 0.30 -0.10
C ARG A 84 -4.54 1.26 1.07
N LEU A 85 -3.70 2.28 0.94
CA LEU A 85 -3.64 3.41 1.86
C LEU A 85 -4.47 4.55 1.26
N VAL A 86 -5.46 5.00 2.00
CA VAL A 86 -6.29 6.15 1.63
C VAL A 86 -5.85 7.35 2.46
N VAL A 87 -5.45 8.43 1.78
CA VAL A 87 -5.00 9.67 2.43
C VAL A 87 -5.75 10.89 1.91
N ASN A 88 -5.86 11.91 2.75
CA ASN A 88 -6.44 13.22 2.44
C ASN A 88 -5.55 14.33 3.06
N ALA A 89 -6.01 15.59 3.00
CA ALA A 89 -5.34 16.74 3.60
C ALA A 89 -5.04 16.57 5.10
N ASP A 90 -5.90 15.85 5.83
CA ASP A 90 -5.74 15.62 7.28
C ASP A 90 -4.81 14.44 7.60
N GLY A 91 -4.34 13.71 6.58
CA GLY A 91 -3.41 12.59 6.70
C GLY A 91 -4.03 11.25 6.31
N ILE A 92 -3.75 10.21 7.09
CA ILE A 92 -4.19 8.84 6.79
C ILE A 92 -5.65 8.65 7.22
N LYS A 93 -6.52 8.35 6.26
CA LYS A 93 -7.90 7.96 6.54
C LYS A 93 -8.04 6.48 6.83
N ARG A 94 -7.47 5.63 5.99
CA ARG A 94 -7.63 4.17 6.08
C ARG A 94 -6.41 3.44 5.55
N LEU A 95 -6.17 2.27 6.14
CA LEU A 95 -5.30 1.23 5.59
C LEU A 95 -6.15 -0.02 5.42
N GLU A 96 -6.29 -0.48 4.19
CA GLU A 96 -7.15 -1.59 3.80
C GLU A 96 -6.27 -2.72 3.23
N VAL A 97 -6.37 -3.93 3.79
CA VAL A 97 -5.74 -5.11 3.19
C VAL A 97 -6.73 -5.67 2.15
N LEU A 98 -6.40 -5.53 0.87
CA LEU A 98 -7.22 -6.01 -0.24
C LEU A 98 -6.93 -7.47 -0.57
N GLN A 99 -5.65 -7.85 -0.51
CA GLN A 99 -5.19 -9.22 -0.60
C GLN A 99 -4.20 -9.46 0.54
N SER A 100 -4.49 -10.44 1.39
CA SER A 100 -3.58 -10.85 2.46
C SER A 100 -2.32 -11.47 1.88
N LEU A 101 -1.28 -11.64 2.71
CA LEU A 101 -0.03 -12.25 2.29
C LEU A 101 -0.24 -13.73 1.93
N ASP A 102 -0.53 -13.99 0.66
CA ASP A 102 -0.89 -15.31 0.15
C ASP A 102 0.26 -15.91 -0.66
N LEU A 103 0.40 -17.24 -0.57
CA LEU A 103 1.40 -17.98 -1.33
C LEU A 103 1.05 -17.95 -2.81
N LEU A 104 1.97 -17.47 -3.65
CA LEU A 104 1.87 -17.62 -5.09
C LEU A 104 2.15 -19.07 -5.48
N THR A 105 1.09 -19.78 -5.90
CA THR A 105 1.19 -21.13 -6.46
C THR A 105 1.51 -21.12 -7.96
N THR A 106 1.30 -19.98 -8.62
CA THR A 106 1.51 -19.71 -10.04
C THR A 106 2.16 -18.34 -10.20
N ASP A 107 2.88 -18.11 -11.30
CA ASP A 107 3.64 -16.87 -11.57
C ASP A 107 2.73 -15.69 -11.98
N GLU A 108 1.46 -15.72 -11.57
CA GLU A 108 0.45 -14.73 -11.94
C GLU A 108 0.70 -13.39 -11.23
N GLY A 109 0.51 -12.30 -11.97
CA GLY A 109 0.64 -10.93 -11.46
C GLY A 109 -0.45 -10.60 -10.44
N ILE A 110 -0.23 -9.54 -9.65
CA ILE A 110 -1.30 -8.98 -8.80
C ILE A 110 -2.20 -8.14 -9.70
N GLU A 111 -3.49 -8.48 -9.75
CA GLU A 111 -4.50 -7.64 -10.40
C GLU A 111 -4.99 -6.57 -9.44
N ILE A 112 -4.95 -5.31 -9.88
CA ILE A 112 -5.52 -4.18 -9.16
C ILE A 112 -6.83 -3.83 -9.87
N SER A 113 -7.96 -4.03 -9.19
CA SER A 113 -9.26 -3.56 -9.68
C SER A 113 -9.35 -2.04 -9.51
N PRO A 114 -9.93 -1.31 -10.49
CA PRO A 114 -10.06 0.14 -10.44
C PRO A 114 -10.87 0.63 -9.23
#